data_AF-A0A1D6GQR9-F1
#
_entry.id   AF-A0A1D6GQR9-F1
#
_cell.length_a   1.000
_cell.length_b   1.000
_cell.length_c   1.000
_cell.angle_alpha   90.00
_cell.angle_beta   90.00
_cell.angle_gamma   90.00
#
_symmetry.space_group_name_H-M   'P 1'
#
loop_
_entity.id
_entity.type
_entity.pdbx_description
1 polymer ?
#
loop_
_entity_poly.entity_id
_entity_poly.type
_entity_poly.pdbx_seq_one_letter_code
_entity_poly.pdbx_strand_id
1 'polypeptide(L)'
;MTSRWIAAQQKSPQPSVEGHNGCTRRPGCVPSYRDPGKQIFGCEHYKRNCKLVAACCNKLFTCIFCHDKVTQEVHLLTLMTM
;
A
#
# COMPACT_ATOMS: atom_id res chain seq x y z
N MET A 1 -7.85 -38.06 9.34
CA MET A 1 -7.81 -36.90 8.42
C MET A 1 -7.70 -35.62 9.22
N THR A 2 -6.50 -35.05 9.35
CA THR A 2 -6.33 -33.69 9.88
C THR A 2 -6.60 -32.69 8.75
N SER A 3 -7.40 -31.68 9.04
CA SER A 3 -7.84 -30.68 8.07
C SER A 3 -6.66 -29.80 7.61
N ARG A 4 -6.65 -29.42 6.33
CA ARG A 4 -5.52 -28.75 5.65
C ARG A 4 -5.06 -27.44 6.30
N TRP A 5 -5.88 -26.83 7.17
CA TRP A 5 -5.56 -25.58 7.85
C TRP A 5 -4.60 -25.76 9.04
N ILE A 6 -4.51 -26.97 9.62
CA ILE A 6 -3.66 -27.23 10.80
C ILE A 6 -2.17 -27.29 10.43
N ALA A 7 -1.84 -27.78 9.22
CA ALA A 7 -0.44 -27.89 8.77
C ALA A 7 0.22 -26.53 8.44
N ALA A 8 -0.57 -25.51 8.10
CA ALA A 8 -0.04 -24.18 7.75
C ALA A 8 0.48 -23.40 8.97
N GLN A 9 0.06 -23.77 10.19
CA GLN A 9 0.47 -23.10 11.42
C GLN A 9 1.74 -23.70 12.05
N GLN A 10 2.14 -24.91 11.64
CA GLN A 10 3.23 -25.66 12.29
C GLN A 10 4.64 -25.34 11.76
N LYS A 11 4.79 -24.46 10.76
CA LYS A 11 6.12 -24.01 10.29
C LYS A 11 6.36 -22.54 10.65
N SER A 12 6.51 -22.27 11.94
CA SER A 12 7.15 -21.05 12.41
C SER A 12 8.56 -21.36 12.93
N PRO A 13 9.62 -20.85 12.30
CA PRO A 13 10.82 -20.48 13.03
C PRO A 13 10.58 -19.12 13.68
N GLN A 14 10.88 -19.04 14.97
CA GLN A 14 10.99 -17.81 15.78
C GLN A 14 12.23 -16.99 15.33
N PRO A 15 12.53 -15.86 15.98
CA PRO A 15 12.34 -14.49 15.52
C PRO A 15 13.68 -13.87 15.07
N SER A 16 13.85 -13.55 13.78
CA SER A 16 14.99 -12.73 13.37
C SER A 16 14.68 -11.26 13.63
N VAL A 17 15.29 -10.74 14.70
CA VAL A 17 15.53 -9.31 14.91
C VAL A 17 16.52 -8.85 13.85
N GLU A 18 16.06 -8.62 12.64
CA GLU A 18 16.81 -7.88 11.63
C GLU A 18 15.86 -6.94 10.91
N GLY A 19 16.03 -5.65 11.18
CA GLY A 19 15.44 -4.60 10.39
C GLY A 19 15.96 -4.69 8.96
N HIS A 20 15.21 -5.35 8.09
CA HIS A 20 15.49 -5.31 6.67
C HIS A 20 14.21 -5.46 5.85
N ASN A 21 13.50 -4.35 5.73
CA ASN A 21 12.85 -3.80 4.53
C ASN A 21 12.67 -4.77 3.34
N GLY A 22 12.02 -5.92 3.56
CA GLY A 22 11.78 -6.96 2.55
C GLY A 22 10.71 -6.58 1.53
N CYS A 23 10.76 -5.37 0.97
CA CYS A 23 9.92 -4.89 -0.12
C CYS A 23 10.77 -4.16 -1.19
N THR A 24 12.02 -4.55 -1.41
CA THR A 24 12.91 -3.89 -2.39
C THR A 24 12.82 -4.48 -3.81
N ARG A 25 11.73 -5.17 -4.18
CA ARG A 25 11.55 -5.65 -5.57
C ARG A 25 10.63 -4.78 -6.46
N ARG A 26 10.00 -3.73 -5.91
CA ARG A 26 9.31 -2.70 -6.72
C ARG A 26 9.79 -1.30 -6.34
N PRO A 27 10.30 -0.50 -7.31
CA PRO A 27 10.55 0.91 -7.12
C PRO A 27 9.29 1.60 -6.56
N GLY A 28 9.44 2.35 -5.46
CA GLY A 28 8.36 3.13 -4.84
C GLY A 28 7.64 2.46 -3.66
N CYS A 29 8.13 1.34 -3.12
CA CYS A 29 7.68 0.81 -1.81
C CYS A 29 8.21 1.69 -0.65
N VAL A 30 7.82 2.97 -0.65
CA VAL A 30 8.16 3.94 0.40
C VAL A 30 6.97 4.10 1.35
N PRO A 31 7.23 4.39 2.64
CA PRO A 31 6.20 4.79 3.59
C PRO A 31 5.26 5.86 3.03
N SER A 32 3.97 5.75 3.34
CA SER A 32 3.04 6.86 3.19
C SER A 32 2.87 7.54 4.55
N TYR A 33 2.95 8.86 4.56
CA TYR A 33 2.74 9.67 5.77
C TYR A 33 1.60 10.65 5.52
N ARG A 34 0.65 10.68 6.45
CA ARG A 34 -0.36 11.74 6.54
C ARG A 34 0.21 12.96 7.27
N ASP A 35 1.01 12.71 8.30
CA ASP A 35 1.71 13.73 9.07
C ASP A 35 3.14 13.22 9.35
N PRO A 36 4.16 13.70 8.60
CA PRO A 36 5.55 13.29 8.80
C PRO A 36 6.11 13.72 10.16
N GLY A 37 5.70 14.88 10.68
CA GLY A 37 6.21 15.42 11.95
C GLY A 37 5.73 14.62 13.17
N LYS A 38 4.52 14.06 13.08
CA LYS A 38 3.95 13.17 14.10
C LYS A 38 4.16 11.68 13.78
N GLN A 39 4.90 11.36 12.72
CA GLN A 39 5.11 10.00 12.21
C GLN A 39 3.80 9.21 12.00
N ILE A 40 2.73 9.89 11.58
CA ILE A 40 1.43 9.24 11.33
C ILE A 40 1.41 8.69 9.90
N PHE A 41 1.47 7.37 9.79
CA PHE A 41 1.42 6.67 8.51
C PHE A 41 0.04 6.71 7.84
N GLY A 42 0.04 6.60 6.52
CA GLY A 42 -1.15 6.42 5.70
C GLY A 42 -1.77 7.71 5.18
N CYS A 43 -3.10 7.77 5.26
CA CYS A 43 -3.94 8.89 4.79
C CYS A 43 -5.14 9.05 5.74
N GLU A 44 -6.05 9.95 5.44
CA GLU A 44 -7.29 10.12 6.23
C GLU A 44 -8.22 8.90 6.15
N HIS A 45 -8.17 8.13 5.07
CA HIS A 45 -9.01 6.95 4.87
C HIS A 45 -8.48 5.71 5.61
N TYR A 46 -7.16 5.53 5.65
CA TYR A 46 -6.52 4.36 6.24
C TYR A 46 -5.16 4.68 6.84
N LYS A 47 -4.88 4.08 8.01
CA LYS A 47 -3.59 4.15 8.70
C LYS A 47 -2.73 2.94 8.31
N ARG A 48 -1.84 3.09 7.32
CA ARG A 48 -0.98 2.02 6.80
C ARG A 48 0.38 2.54 6.33
N ASN A 49 1.42 1.73 6.49
CA ASN A 49 2.78 2.08 6.12
C ASN A 49 3.16 1.55 4.71
N CYS A 50 2.23 1.61 3.76
CA CYS A 50 2.49 1.16 2.39
C CYS A 50 1.64 1.96 1.38
N LYS A 51 2.06 1.88 0.12
CA LYS A 51 1.31 2.40 -1.04
C LYS A 51 0.84 1.23 -1.90
N LEU A 52 -0.37 1.33 -2.44
CA LEU A 52 -0.92 0.38 -3.41
C LEU A 52 -0.60 0.80 -4.83
N VAL A 53 -0.48 -0.18 -5.71
CA VAL A 53 -0.48 0.04 -7.15
C VAL A 53 -1.92 0.06 -7.63
N ALA A 54 -2.32 1.12 -8.31
CA ALA A 54 -3.60 1.11 -9.01
C ALA A 54 -3.47 0.33 -10.32
N ALA A 55 -4.30 -0.69 -10.51
CA ALA A 55 -4.24 -1.54 -11.70
C ALA A 55 -4.59 -0.80 -13.01
N CYS A 56 -5.37 0.28 -12.93
CA CYS A 56 -5.81 1.07 -14.09
C CYS A 56 -4.71 1.97 -14.67
N CYS A 57 -3.73 2.39 -13.88
CA CYS A 57 -2.71 3.36 -14.31
C CYS A 57 -1.29 3.01 -13.86
N ASN A 58 -1.11 1.91 -13.14
CA ASN A 58 0.15 1.41 -12.59
C ASN A 58 0.91 2.41 -11.70
N LYS A 59 0.24 3.46 -11.20
CA LYS A 59 0.78 4.45 -10.27
C LYS A 59 0.56 4.04 -8.82
N LEU A 60 1.36 4.61 -7.92
CA LEU A 60 1.33 4.31 -6.49
C LEU A 60 0.47 5.31 -5.72
N PHE A 61 -0.46 4.80 -4.91
CA PHE A 61 -1.37 5.61 -4.10
C PHE A 61 -1.43 5.15 -2.65
N THR A 62 -1.72 6.09 -1.76
CA THR A 62 -1.88 5.82 -0.33
C THR A 62 -3.17 5.09 0.00
N CYS A 63 -4.19 5.07 -0.87
CA CYS A 63 -5.43 4.29 -0.77
C CYS A 63 -6.22 4.28 -2.09
N ILE A 64 -7.24 3.42 -2.22
CA ILE A 64 -8.11 3.40 -3.41
C ILE A 64 -8.98 4.65 -3.51
N PHE A 65 -9.53 5.15 -2.40
CA PHE A 65 -10.25 6.43 -2.38
C PHE A 65 -9.35 7.62 -2.77
N CYS A 66 -8.09 7.57 -2.36
CA CYS A 66 -7.07 8.55 -2.67
C CYS A 66 -6.72 8.52 -4.16
N HIS A 67 -6.76 7.33 -4.77
CA HIS A 67 -6.66 7.17 -6.21
C HIS A 67 -7.89 7.75 -6.91
N ASP A 68 -9.08 7.39 -6.47
CA ASP A 68 -10.34 7.79 -7.12
C ASP A 68 -10.57 9.30 -7.09
N LYS A 69 -10.23 9.95 -5.98
CA LYS A 69 -10.26 11.42 -5.89
C LYS A 69 -9.34 12.04 -6.95
N VAL A 70 -8.13 11.53 -7.11
CA VAL A 70 -7.16 12.06 -8.08
C VAL A 70 -7.60 11.77 -9.51
N THR A 71 -8.16 10.60 -9.79
CA THR A 71 -8.64 10.25 -11.15
C THR A 71 -9.84 11.07 -11.56
N GLN A 72 -10.75 11.39 -10.63
CA GLN A 72 -11.87 12.32 -10.90
C GLN A 72 -11.35 13.71 -11.31
N GLU A 73 -10.34 14.24 -10.61
CA GLU A 73 -9.72 15.53 -10.94
C GLU A 73 -9.06 15.51 -12.33
N VAL A 74 -8.31 14.46 -12.69
CA VAL A 74 -7.65 14.40 -14.02
C VAL A 74 -8.61 14.06 -15.16
N HIS A 75 -9.73 13.36 -14.91
CA HIS A 75 -10.70 13.06 -15.97
C HIS A 75 -11.40 14.33 -16.46
N LEU A 76 -11.74 15.25 -15.55
CA LEU A 76 -12.34 16.54 -15.90
C LEU A 76 -11.41 17.40 -16.76
N LEU A 77 -10.11 17.45 -16.40
CA LEU A 77 -9.13 18.24 -17.14
C LEU A 77 -8.85 17.70 -18.55
N THR A 78 -8.95 16.38 -18.76
CA THR A 78 -8.67 15.76 -20.06
C THR A 78 -9.83 15.93 -21.05
N LEU A 79 -11.07 16.00 -20.55
CA LEU A 79 -12.27 16.23 -21.36
C LEU A 79 -12.38 17.69 -21.86
N MET A 80 -11.81 18.65 -21.14
CA MET A 80 -11.84 20.08 -21.53
C MET A 80 -10.78 20.47 -22.55
N THR A 81 -9.88 19.55 -22.92
CA THR A 81 -8.80 19.79 -23.90
C THR A 81 -9.05 19.14 -25.27
N MET A 82 -10.22 18.51 -25.48
CA MET A 82 -10.69 18.03 -26.78
C MET A 82 -11.87 18.87 -27.27
#